data_AF-A0A961AYK9-F1
#
_entry.id   AF-A0A961AYK9-F1
#
_cell.length_a   1.000
_cell.length_b   1.000
_cell.length_c   1.000
_cell.angle_alpha   90.00
_cell.angle_beta   90.00
_cell.angle_gamma   90.00
#
_symmetry.space_group_name_H-M   'P 1'
#
loop_
_entity.id
_entity.type
_entity.pdbx_description
1 polymer ?
#
loop_
_entity_poly.entity_id
_entity_poly.type
_entity_poly.pdbx_seq_one_letter_code
_entity_poly.pdbx_strand_id
1 'polypeptide(L)'
;MNDPGNPDPVPDAGDAMPSLSMEEQTCRTCRFFVFAGTDRAQAPAGECHRYAPRVLLAPFAESDATSAPPARWPVVAWHLWCGEWVEGVSYEDMIRMARSIGEV
;
A
#
# COMPACT_ATOMS: atom_id res chain seq x y z
N MET A 1 -11.52 49.05 -33.37
CA MET A 1 -10.34 48.18 -33.49
C MET A 1 -9.68 48.13 -32.13
N ASN A 2 -9.68 46.92 -31.55
CA ASN A 2 -8.92 46.38 -30.42
C ASN A 2 -9.11 46.99 -29.02
N ASP A 3 -9.84 46.22 -28.21
CA ASP A 3 -9.94 46.25 -26.75
C ASP A 3 -8.73 45.48 -26.16
N PRO A 4 -7.90 46.10 -25.29
CA PRO A 4 -6.76 45.42 -24.68
C PRO A 4 -7.09 44.99 -23.25
N GLY A 5 -7.14 43.68 -23.03
CA GLY A 5 -6.79 43.14 -21.72
C GLY A 5 -7.90 42.37 -20.99
N ASN A 6 -8.50 41.39 -21.65
CA ASN A 6 -8.94 40.22 -20.91
C ASN A 6 -7.79 39.19 -20.93
N PRO A 7 -7.09 38.92 -19.81
CA PRO A 7 -6.15 37.82 -19.79
C PRO A 7 -6.91 36.51 -19.96
N ASP A 8 -6.42 35.65 -20.86
CA ASP A 8 -6.94 34.30 -21.05
C ASP A 8 -7.04 33.57 -19.69
N PRO A 9 -8.05 32.72 -19.47
CA PRO A 9 -8.06 31.83 -18.32
C PRO A 9 -6.84 30.92 -18.41
N VAL A 10 -5.92 31.08 -17.47
CA VAL A 10 -4.81 30.15 -17.27
C VAL A 10 -5.42 28.76 -17.08
N PRO A 11 -5.09 27.75 -17.90
CA PRO A 11 -5.47 26.39 -17.57
C PRO A 11 -4.74 26.05 -16.27
N ASP A 12 -5.53 25.78 -15.23
CA ASP A 12 -5.07 25.38 -13.91
C ASP A 12 -4.19 24.13 -14.09
N ALA A 13 -2.88 24.35 -14.17
CA ALA A 13 -1.86 23.32 -14.15
C ALA A 13 -1.77 22.83 -12.71
N GLY A 14 -2.77 22.04 -12.36
CA GLY A 14 -3.01 21.51 -11.04
C GLY A 14 -3.87 20.28 -11.20
N ASP A 15 -3.36 19.29 -11.95
CA ASP A 15 -3.67 17.88 -11.69
C ASP A 15 -3.30 17.62 -10.23
N ALA A 16 -4.16 18.08 -9.32
CA ALA A 16 -4.18 17.69 -7.94
C ALA A 16 -4.40 16.18 -8.01
N MET A 17 -3.30 15.43 -7.94
CA MET A 17 -3.30 14.01 -7.64
C MET A 17 -4.40 13.82 -6.62
N PRO A 18 -5.43 12.99 -6.90
CA PRO A 18 -6.55 12.83 -6.01
C PRO A 18 -5.95 12.54 -4.63
N SER A 19 -6.15 13.48 -3.70
CA SER A 19 -5.67 13.34 -2.33
C SER A 19 -6.41 12.16 -1.77
N LEU A 20 -5.82 10.98 -1.86
CA LEU A 20 -6.40 9.76 -1.37
C LEU A 20 -6.79 9.98 0.09
N SER A 21 -8.04 9.68 0.42
CA SER A 21 -8.52 9.84 1.79
C SER A 21 -7.65 8.97 2.71
N MET A 22 -7.59 9.29 4.02
CA MET A 22 -6.84 8.43 4.95
C MET A 22 -7.32 6.96 4.92
N GLU A 23 -8.56 6.72 4.50
CA GLU A 23 -9.15 5.39 4.34
C GLU A 23 -8.55 4.62 3.15
N GLU A 24 -8.00 5.32 2.17
CA GLU A 24 -7.34 4.74 1.00
C GLU A 24 -5.83 4.50 1.23
N GLN A 25 -5.24 5.08 2.29
CA GLN A 25 -3.81 4.97 2.63
C GLN A 25 -3.51 3.81 3.60
N THR A 26 -3.83 2.58 3.17
CA THR A 26 -3.65 1.37 3.99
C THR A 26 -2.58 0.45 3.39
N CYS A 27 -2.19 -0.59 4.12
CA CYS A 27 -1.31 -1.64 3.61
C CYS A 27 -1.84 -2.22 2.29
N ARG A 28 -3.16 -2.36 2.13
CA ARG A 28 -3.81 -2.87 0.91
C ARG A 28 -3.38 -2.13 -0.37
N THR A 29 -3.19 -0.81 -0.30
CA THR A 29 -2.85 0.04 -1.45
C THR A 29 -1.36 0.43 -1.47
N CYS A 30 -0.59 -0.06 -0.50
CA CYS A 30 0.81 0.29 -0.33
C CYS A 30 1.72 -0.53 -1.27
N ARG A 31 2.72 0.13 -1.85
CA ARG A 31 3.73 -0.50 -2.74
C ARG A 31 4.50 -1.64 -2.10
N PHE A 32 4.69 -1.60 -0.78
CA PHE A 32 5.48 -2.58 -0.05
C PHE A 32 4.68 -3.78 0.42
N PHE A 33 3.37 -3.82 0.18
CA PHE A 33 2.53 -4.89 0.67
C PHE A 33 2.40 -6.01 -0.36
N VAL A 34 2.78 -7.22 0.05
CA VAL A 34 2.66 -8.44 -0.74
C VAL A 34 1.56 -9.28 -0.11
N PHE A 35 0.50 -9.54 -0.87
CA PHE A 35 -0.65 -10.28 -0.36
C PHE A 35 -0.29 -11.74 -0.15
N ALA A 36 -0.72 -12.30 0.99
CA ALA A 36 -0.61 -13.73 1.24
C ALA A 36 -1.75 -14.44 0.49
N GLY A 37 -1.57 -14.69 -0.80
CA GLY A 37 -2.58 -15.34 -1.65
C GLY A 37 -2.61 -14.82 -3.08
N THR A 38 -3.54 -15.34 -3.88
CA THR A 38 -3.67 -15.00 -5.31
C THR A 38 -4.45 -13.71 -5.58
N ASP A 39 -5.22 -13.18 -4.62
CA ASP A 39 -6.11 -12.03 -4.85
C ASP A 39 -5.94 -10.93 -3.79
N ARG A 40 -5.65 -9.70 -4.27
CA ARG A 40 -5.53 -8.47 -3.48
C ARG A 40 -6.87 -8.00 -2.88
N ALA A 41 -7.99 -8.46 -3.41
CA ALA A 41 -9.32 -8.09 -2.93
C ALA A 41 -9.76 -8.90 -1.70
N GLN A 42 -9.20 -10.10 -1.50
CA GLN A 42 -9.77 -11.09 -0.56
C GLN A 42 -8.84 -11.45 0.59
N ALA A 43 -7.53 -11.21 0.49
CA ALA A 43 -6.62 -11.57 1.58
C ALA A 43 -6.66 -10.52 2.71
N PRO A 44 -7.03 -10.90 3.95
CA PRO A 44 -7.13 -9.96 5.07
C PRO A 44 -5.75 -9.51 5.60
N ALA A 45 -4.68 -10.17 5.17
CA ALA A 45 -3.31 -9.94 5.62
C ALA A 45 -2.30 -10.29 4.51
N GLY A 46 -1.07 -9.82 4.70
CA GLY A 46 0.04 -10.01 3.78
C GLY A 46 1.36 -9.64 4.43
N GLU A 47 2.43 -9.76 3.67
CA GLU A 47 3.78 -9.43 4.10
C GLU A 47 4.10 -7.96 3.81
N CYS A 48 4.69 -7.26 4.77
CA CYS A 48 5.23 -5.91 4.59
C CYS A 48 6.72 -5.97 4.24
N HIS A 49 7.06 -5.55 3.03
CA HIS A 49 8.42 -5.60 2.48
C HIS A 49 9.17 -4.26 2.59
N ARG A 50 8.69 -3.32 3.42
CA ARG A 50 9.32 -2.00 3.56
C ARG A 50 10.70 -2.06 4.22
N TYR A 51 10.86 -2.94 5.20
CA TYR A 51 12.09 -3.12 5.96
C TYR A 51 12.52 -4.57 5.88
N ALA A 52 13.84 -4.81 5.86
CA ALA A 52 14.45 -6.13 5.80
C ALA A 52 13.75 -7.17 6.73
N PRO A 53 13.68 -8.44 6.30
CA PRO A 53 12.98 -9.48 7.05
C PRO A 53 13.59 -9.62 8.45
N ARG A 54 12.73 -9.85 9.43
CA ARG A 54 13.13 -9.97 10.82
C ARG A 54 13.56 -11.39 11.11
N VAL A 55 14.69 -11.53 11.80
CA VAL A 55 15.15 -12.82 12.31
C VAL A 55 14.23 -13.25 13.45
N LEU A 56 13.61 -14.42 13.31
CA LEU A 56 12.85 -15.01 14.39
C LEU A 56 13.81 -15.67 15.37
N LEU A 57 14.14 -14.97 16.45
CA LEU A 57 14.81 -15.58 17.59
C LEU A 57 13.80 -16.50 18.27
N ALA A 58 13.90 -17.81 18.00
CA ALA A 58 13.13 -18.79 18.75
C ALA A 58 13.53 -18.71 20.23
N PRO A 59 12.59 -18.67 21.17
CA PRO A 59 12.90 -18.72 22.59
C PRO A 59 13.53 -20.10 22.88
N PHE A 60 14.86 -20.11 23.05
CA PHE A 60 15.64 -21.23 23.56
C PHE A 60 15.19 -22.61 23.10
N ALA A 61 15.16 -22.84 21.78
CA ALA A 61 15.25 -24.20 21.29
C ALA A 61 16.73 -24.59 21.38
N GLU A 62 17.05 -25.56 22.25
CA GLU A 62 18.29 -26.31 22.16
C GLU A 62 18.31 -27.02 20.80
N SER A 63 18.77 -26.34 19.77
CA SER A 63 18.85 -26.92 18.43
C SER A 63 20.12 -26.44 17.76
N ASP A 64 21.00 -27.40 17.49
CA ASP A 64 22.17 -27.36 16.61
C ASP A 64 22.57 -25.97 16.11
N ALA A 65 23.71 -25.49 16.61
CA ALA A 65 24.37 -24.23 16.24
C ALA A 65 24.76 -24.10 14.75
N THR A 66 24.28 -25.01 13.89
CA THR A 66 24.62 -25.14 12.49
C THR A 66 23.61 -24.45 11.55
N SER A 67 22.40 -24.13 12.03
CA SER A 67 21.36 -23.49 11.22
C SER A 67 21.06 -22.09 11.72
N ALA A 68 21.37 -21.07 10.91
CA ALA A 68 20.96 -19.70 11.20
C ALA A 68 19.41 -19.62 11.28
N PRO A 69 18.84 -18.87 12.25
CA PRO A 69 17.40 -18.72 12.38
C PRO A 69 16.77 -18.15 11.10
N PRO A 70 15.57 -18.62 10.70
CA PRO A 70 14.93 -18.14 9.49
C PRO A 70 14.52 -16.66 9.65
N ALA A 71 14.85 -15.85 8.64
CA ALA A 71 14.34 -14.49 8.52
C ALA A 71 12.98 -14.51 7.81
N ARG A 72 12.01 -13.71 8.29
CA ARG A 72 10.67 -13.59 7.69
C ARG A 72 10.23 -12.13 7.60
N TRP A 73 9.48 -11.80 6.56
CA TRP A 73 8.82 -10.50 6.46
C TRP A 73 7.70 -10.39 7.51
N PRO A 74 7.49 -9.21 8.11
CA PRO A 74 6.36 -8.99 9.01
C PRO A 74 5.03 -9.22 8.29
N VAL A 75 4.16 -10.05 8.87
CA VAL A 75 2.79 -10.21 8.39
C VAL A 75 1.91 -9.16 9.07
N VAL A 76 1.18 -8.37 8.29
CA VAL A 76 0.31 -7.29 8.77
C VAL A 76 -1.07 -7.37 8.12
N ALA A 77 -2.09 -6.88 8.84
CA ALA A 77 -3.44 -6.78 8.30
C ALA A 77 -3.49 -5.70 7.22
N TRP A 78 -4.23 -5.96 6.14
CA TRP A 78 -4.32 -5.08 4.96
C TRP A 78 -4.91 -3.70 5.25
N HIS A 79 -5.77 -3.55 6.27
CA HIS A 79 -6.45 -2.30 6.63
C HIS A 79 -5.60 -1.41 7.55
N LEU A 80 -4.41 -1.86 7.95
CA LEU A 80 -3.53 -1.09 8.84
C LEU A 80 -2.73 -0.04 8.07
N TRP A 81 -2.26 0.97 8.79
CA TRP A 81 -1.35 2.00 8.31
C TRP A 81 -0.18 2.15 9.28
N CYS A 82 1.05 2.13 8.76
CA CYS A 82 2.27 2.23 9.58
C CYS A 82 2.89 3.64 9.64
N GLY A 83 2.24 4.65 9.04
CA GLY A 83 2.79 6.01 8.97
C GLY A 83 3.67 6.30 7.75
N GLU A 84 4.05 5.26 7.00
CA GLU A 84 5.02 5.36 5.89
C GLU A 84 4.48 4.77 4.58
N TRP A 85 3.23 5.10 4.27
CA TRP A 85 2.56 4.65 3.06
C TRP A 85 3.19 5.25 1.80
N VAL A 86 3.25 4.43 0.74
CA VAL A 86 3.66 4.86 -0.61
C VAL A 86 2.74 4.16 -1.60
N GLU A 87 2.21 4.92 -2.56
CA GLU A 87 1.29 4.43 -3.58
C GLU A 87 1.84 3.22 -4.34
N GLY A 88 1.08 2.13 -4.32
CA GLY A 88 1.46 0.84 -4.92
C GLY A 88 0.43 0.25 -5.89
N VAL A 89 -0.67 0.95 -6.10
CA VAL A 89 -1.79 0.55 -6.96
C VAL A 89 -2.23 1.76 -7.76
N SER A 90 -2.66 1.53 -9.00
CA SER A 90 -3.24 2.60 -9.81
C SER A 90 -4.62 3.00 -9.28
N TYR A 91 -5.08 4.20 -9.64
CA TYR A 91 -6.45 4.65 -9.32
C TYR A 91 -7.53 3.71 -9.89
N GLU A 92 -7.33 3.16 -11.09
CA GLU A 92 -8.24 2.17 -11.67
C GLU A 92 -8.32 0.89 -10.84
N ASP A 93 -7.19 0.43 -10.31
CA ASP A 93 -7.15 -0.74 -9.43
C ASP A 93 -7.82 -0.45 -8.08
N MET A 94 -7.69 0.77 -7.56
CA MET A 94 -8.42 1.20 -6.35
C MET A 94 -9.94 1.17 -6.57
N ILE A 95 -10.43 1.66 -7.71
CA ILE A 95 -11.86 1.57 -8.06
C ILE A 95 -12.31 0.11 -8.16
N ARG A 96 -11.53 -0.77 -8.80
CA ARG A 96 -11.84 -2.20 -8.90
C ARG A 96 -11.95 -2.84 -7.51
N MET A 97 -11.01 -2.51 -6.63
CA MET A 97 -11.01 -3.00 -5.25
C MET A 97 -12.22 -2.49 -4.44
N ALA A 98 -12.59 -1.22 -4.57
CA ALA A 98 -13.75 -0.66 -3.87
C ALA A 98 -15.06 -1.34 -4.31
N ARG A 99 -15.22 -1.62 -5.62
CA ARG A 99 -16.39 -2.32 -6.16
C ARG A 99 -16.54 -3.74 -5.63
N SER A 100 -15.42 -4.47 -5.47
CA SER A 100 -15.44 -5.84 -4.95
C SER A 100 -15.92 -5.98 -3.49
N ILE A 101 -15.96 -4.88 -2.72
CA ILE A 101 -16.44 -4.89 -1.33
C ILE A 101 -17.97 -4.68 -1.26
N GLY A 102 -18.58 -4.06 -2.28
CA GLY A 102 -19.99 -3.69 -2.30
C GLY A 102 -20.96 -4.79 -2.74
N GLU A 103 -20.47 -5.99 -3.06
CA GLU A 103 -21.27 -7.13 -3.56
C GLU A 103 -21.55 -8.21 -2.50
N VAL A 104 -21.53 -7.86 -1.20
CA VAL A 104 -21.85 -8.79 -0.09
C VAL A 104 -23.25 -8.57 0.46
#